data_AF-A0A6H1Z9X3-F1
#
_entry.id   AF-A0A6H1Z9X3-F1
#
_cell.length_a   1.000
_cell.length_b   1.000
_cell.length_c   1.000
_cell.angle_alpha   90.00
_cell.angle_beta   90.00
_cell.angle_gamma   90.00
#
_symmetry.space_group_name_H-M   'P 1'
#
loop_
_entity.id
_entity.type
_entity.pdbx_description
1 polymer ?
#
loop_
_entity_poly.entity_id
_entity_poly.type
_entity_poly.pdbx_seq_one_letter_code
_entity_poly.pdbx_strand_id
1 'polypeptide(L)'
;MNVCKIAVCKACGNTFELKSNHTKWCEGCRHNEYKKYKRAYYEKYGEKYREKKRQKTQMAKVVRKQEWILKYKEILLMREQGMTFKEIGEKLGCTKQYIHQVYTILKKEN
;
A
#
# COMPACT_ATOMS: atom_id res chain seq x y z
N MET A 1 25.01 -42.58 -5.51
CA MET A 1 24.53 -42.18 -6.84
C MET A 1 23.08 -41.73 -6.70
N ASN A 2 22.78 -40.45 -6.87
CA ASN A 2 21.38 -39.98 -6.88
C ASN A 2 20.76 -40.42 -8.20
N VAL A 3 19.86 -41.40 -8.14
CA VAL A 3 19.12 -41.86 -9.33
C VAL A 3 18.03 -40.83 -9.61
N CYS A 4 18.25 -39.97 -10.62
CA CYS A 4 17.21 -39.06 -11.08
C CYS A 4 16.03 -39.88 -11.61
N LYS A 5 14.88 -39.81 -10.92
CA LYS A 5 13.65 -40.44 -11.38
C LYS A 5 13.03 -39.56 -12.46
N ILE A 6 12.88 -40.10 -13.66
CA ILE A 6 12.25 -39.41 -14.79
C ILE A 6 10.76 -39.76 -14.80
N ALA A 7 9.90 -38.77 -15.03
CA ALA A 7 8.46 -38.96 -15.19
C ALA A 7 7.93 -38.31 -16.46
N VAL A 8 6.77 -38.77 -16.92
CA VAL A 8 6.03 -38.20 -18.06
C VAL A 8 4.97 -37.24 -17.53
N CYS A 9 4.95 -36.02 -18.06
CA CYS A 9 3.97 -35.00 -17.69
C CYS A 9 2.58 -35.39 -18.17
N LYS A 10 1.61 -35.49 -17.26
CA LYS A 10 0.21 -35.84 -17.62
C LYS A 10 -0.50 -34.81 -18.51
N ALA A 11 0.00 -33.59 -18.59
CA ALA A 11 -0.64 -32.50 -19.34
C ALA A 11 -0.08 -32.32 -20.75
N CYS A 12 1.21 -32.59 -20.98
CA CYS A 12 1.85 -32.37 -22.29
C CYS A 12 2.65 -33.56 -22.83
N GLY A 13 2.77 -34.66 -22.09
CA GLY A 13 3.53 -35.84 -22.51
C GLY A 13 5.06 -35.71 -22.43
N ASN A 14 5.60 -34.53 -22.09
CA ASN A 14 7.04 -34.35 -21.97
C ASN A 14 7.62 -35.12 -20.79
N THR A 15 8.81 -35.69 -20.96
CA THR A 15 9.61 -36.24 -19.86
C THR A 15 10.25 -35.12 -19.05
N PHE A 16 10.33 -35.29 -17.72
CA PHE A 16 10.95 -34.33 -16.82
C PHE A 16 11.51 -35.04 -15.57
N GLU A 17 12.47 -34.40 -14.91
CA GLU A 17 13.04 -34.89 -13.66
C GLU A 17 12.07 -34.69 -12.49
N LEU A 18 11.81 -35.75 -11.73
CA LEU A 18 10.95 -35.70 -10.56
C LEU A 18 11.66 -35.00 -9.39
N LYS A 19 11.16 -33.82 -9.03
CA LYS A 19 11.54 -33.10 -7.80
C LYS A 19 10.89 -33.70 -6.53
N SER A 20 9.78 -34.41 -6.68
CA SER A 20 9.06 -35.12 -5.60
C SER A 20 8.11 -36.17 -6.19
N ASN A 21 7.87 -37.28 -5.47
CA ASN A 21 6.97 -38.37 -5.89
C ASN A 21 5.51 -37.91 -6.17
N HIS A 22 5.09 -36.77 -5.62
CA HIS A 22 3.74 -36.23 -5.84
C HIS A 22 3.62 -35.35 -7.09
N THR A 23 4.72 -35.10 -7.80
CA THR A 23 4.75 -34.18 -8.95
C THR A 23 4.17 -34.87 -10.19
N LYS A 24 3.00 -34.41 -10.65
CA LYS A 24 2.28 -35.00 -11.80
C LYS A 24 2.52 -34.26 -13.13
N TRP A 25 3.07 -33.05 -13.07
CA TRP A 25 3.25 -32.16 -14.21
C TRP A 25 4.67 -31.61 -14.27
N CYS A 26 5.19 -31.43 -15.49
CA CYS A 26 6.44 -30.72 -15.70
C CYS A 26 6.31 -29.26 -15.23
N GLU A 27 7.44 -28.60 -15.02
CA GLU A 27 7.51 -27.24 -14.50
C GLU A 27 6.70 -26.24 -15.34
N GLY A 28 6.76 -26.35 -16.67
CA GLY A 28 5.99 -25.50 -17.59
C GLY A 28 4.48 -25.67 -17.44
N CYS A 29 3.98 -26.91 -17.40
CA CYS A 29 2.55 -27.18 -17.22
C CYS A 29 2.06 -26.75 -15.83
N ARG A 30 2.86 -26.98 -14.78
CA ARG A 30 2.55 -26.49 -13.43
C ARG A 30 2.45 -24.96 -13.38
N HIS A 31 3.38 -24.27 -14.02
CA HIS A 31 3.37 -22.81 -14.09
C HIS A 31 2.18 -22.27 -14.89
N ASN A 32 1.83 -22.93 -16.02
CA ASN A 32 0.66 -22.57 -16.81
C ASN A 32 -0.64 -22.78 -16.04
N GLU A 33 -0.76 -23.88 -15.29
CA GLU A 33 -1.95 -24.10 -14.48
C GLU A 33 -2.07 -23.08 -13.34
N TYR A 34 -0.94 -22.76 -12.70
CA TYR A 34 -0.91 -21.68 -11.72
C TYR A 34 -1.33 -20.33 -12.32
N LYS A 35 -0.89 -20.02 -13.56
CA LYS A 35 -1.33 -18.81 -14.29
C LYS A 35 -2.84 -18.81 -14.53
N LYS A 36 -3.45 -19.94 -14.92
CA LYS A 36 -4.90 -20.07 -15.09
C LYS A 36 -5.64 -19.84 -13.77
N TYR A 37 -5.22 -20.52 -12.70
CA TYR A 37 -5.77 -20.33 -11.36
C TYR A 37 -5.69 -18.86 -10.92
N LYS A 38 -4.53 -18.24 -11.09
CA LYS A 38 -4.30 -16.82 -10.75
C LYS A 38 -5.22 -15.91 -11.56
N ARG A 39 -5.40 -16.16 -12.87
CA ARG A 39 -6.33 -15.42 -13.72
C ARG A 39 -7.77 -15.53 -13.20
N ALA A 40 -8.26 -16.75 -12.96
CA ALA A 40 -9.60 -16.99 -12.45
C ALA A 40 -9.83 -16.34 -11.06
N TYR A 41 -8.82 -16.37 -10.20
CA TYR A 41 -8.85 -15.68 -8.91
C TYR A 41 -9.02 -14.16 -9.07
N TYR A 42 -8.24 -13.51 -9.93
CA TYR A 42 -8.36 -12.07 -10.16
C TYR A 42 -9.59 -11.67 -10.96
N GLU A 43 -10.12 -12.54 -11.80
CA GLU A 43 -11.40 -12.33 -12.45
C GLU A 43 -12.52 -12.30 -11.40
N LYS A 44 -12.54 -13.28 -10.48
CA LYS A 44 -13.56 -13.38 -9.44
C LYS A 44 -13.42 -12.34 -8.33
N TYR A 45 -12.19 -12.03 -7.91
CA TYR A 45 -11.93 -11.24 -6.70
C TYR A 45 -11.12 -9.96 -6.94
N GLY A 46 -10.65 -9.72 -8.16
CA GLY A 46 -9.74 -8.61 -8.45
C GLY A 46 -10.39 -7.25 -8.26
N GLU A 47 -11.68 -7.10 -8.56
CA GLU A 47 -12.41 -5.86 -8.29
C GLU A 47 -12.52 -5.59 -6.79
N LYS A 48 -12.95 -6.57 -5.99
CA LYS A 48 -13.00 -6.47 -4.53
C LYS A 48 -11.65 -6.07 -3.93
N TYR A 49 -10.55 -6.65 -4.44
CA TYR A 49 -9.20 -6.28 -4.02
C TYR A 49 -8.85 -4.83 -4.39
N ARG A 50 -9.13 -4.41 -5.63
CA ARG A 50 -8.90 -3.03 -6.09
C ARG A 50 -9.72 -2.02 -5.29
N GLU A 51 -10.97 -2.34 -5.00
CA GLU A 51 -11.88 -1.50 -4.24
C GLU A 51 -11.41 -1.33 -2.80
N LYS A 52 -11.02 -2.41 -2.12
CA LYS A 52 -10.41 -2.33 -0.77
C LYS A 52 -9.17 -1.43 -0.76
N LYS A 53 -8.35 -1.48 -1.82
CA LYS A 53 -7.17 -0.61 -1.96
C LYS A 53 -7.57 0.86 -2.18
N ARG A 54 -8.60 1.13 -3.00
CA ARG A 54 -9.16 2.48 -3.20
C ARG A 54 -9.71 3.04 -1.90
N GLN A 55 -10.51 2.28 -1.16
CA GLN A 55 -11.06 2.67 0.13
C GLN A 55 -9.98 2.99 1.15
N LYS A 56 -8.94 2.15 1.27
CA LYS A 56 -7.80 2.42 2.16
C LYS A 56 -7.08 3.71 1.78
N THR A 57 -6.91 3.96 0.48
CA THR A 57 -6.28 5.19 -0.04
C THR A 57 -7.14 6.42 0.25
N GLN A 58 -8.47 6.31 0.06
CA GLN A 58 -9.42 7.39 0.32
C GLN A 58 -9.47 7.71 1.81
N MET A 59 -9.53 6.69 2.67
CA MET A 59 -9.48 6.87 4.12
C MET A 59 -8.19 7.58 4.56
N ALA A 60 -7.04 7.18 4.03
CA ALA A 60 -5.77 7.87 4.32
C ALA A 60 -5.72 9.33 3.85
N LYS A 61 -6.47 9.71 2.81
CA LYS A 61 -6.63 11.11 2.41
C LYS A 61 -7.52 11.87 3.40
N VAL A 62 -8.62 11.28 3.85
CA VAL A 62 -9.53 11.87 4.83
C VAL A 62 -8.83 12.09 6.16
N VAL A 63 -8.11 11.09 6.68
CA VAL A 63 -7.35 11.19 7.93
C VAL A 63 -6.32 12.31 7.86
N ARG A 64 -5.49 12.35 6.80
CA ARG A 64 -4.50 13.44 6.61
C ARG A 64 -5.15 14.82 6.57
N LYS A 65 -6.31 14.95 5.92
CA LYS A 65 -7.06 16.21 5.89
C LYS A 65 -7.54 16.60 7.29
N GLN A 66 -8.05 15.65 8.08
CA GLN A 66 -8.50 15.90 9.45
C GLN A 66 -7.33 16.30 10.37
N GLU A 67 -6.22 15.57 10.32
CA GLU A 67 -4.98 15.91 11.06
C GLU A 67 -4.50 17.32 10.72
N TRP A 68 -4.56 17.69 9.43
CA TRP A 68 -4.18 19.01 8.98
C TRP A 68 -5.11 20.11 9.52
N ILE A 69 -6.43 19.86 9.55
CA ILE A 69 -7.43 20.78 10.14
C ILE A 69 -7.21 20.94 11.65
N LEU A 70 -6.90 19.87 12.38
CA LEU A 70 -6.62 19.93 13.81
C LEU A 70 -5.36 20.77 14.07
N LYS A 71 -4.29 20.51 13.32
CA LYS A 71 -3.05 21.29 13.40
C LYS A 71 -3.27 22.77 13.10
N TYR A 72 -4.14 23.09 12.14
CA TYR A 72 -4.56 24.47 11.87
C TYR A 72 -5.20 25.12 13.09
N LYS A 73 -6.26 24.51 13.62
CA LYS A 73 -6.99 25.06 14.77
C LYS A 73 -6.06 25.31 15.95
N GLU A 74 -5.11 24.40 16.18
CA GLU A 74 -4.12 24.55 17.24
C GLU A 74 -3.21 25.77 17.01
N ILE A 75 -2.70 25.95 15.79
CA ILE A 75 -1.86 27.12 15.45
C ILE A 75 -2.64 28.43 15.65
N LEU A 76 -3.91 28.50 15.28
CA LEU A 76 -4.74 29.69 15.52
C LEU A 76 -4.92 29.98 17.00
N LEU A 77 -5.31 28.98 17.79
CA LEU A 77 -5.52 29.13 19.23
C LEU A 77 -4.24 29.60 19.92
N MET A 78 -3.08 29.04 19.57
CA MET A 78 -1.80 29.49 20.12
C MET A 78 -1.48 30.94 19.73
N ARG A 79 -1.85 31.38 18.52
CA ARG A 79 -1.69 32.77 18.10
C ARG A 79 -2.64 33.72 18.83
N GLU A 80 -3.88 33.32 19.07
CA GLU A 80 -4.85 34.08 19.89
C GLU A 80 -4.38 34.21 21.35
N GLN A 81 -3.70 33.18 21.87
CA GLN A 81 -3.04 33.20 23.18
C GLN A 81 -1.76 34.06 23.22
N GLY A 82 -1.38 34.71 22.11
CA GLY A 82 -0.24 35.62 22.04
C GLY A 82 1.12 34.94 21.79
N MET A 83 1.17 33.62 21.58
CA MET A 83 2.44 32.93 21.31
C MET A 83 3.04 33.38 19.98
N THR A 84 4.36 33.54 19.93
CA THR A 84 5.11 33.86 18.72
C THR A 84 5.21 32.64 17.79
N PHE A 85 5.44 32.87 16.50
CA PHE A 85 5.65 31.78 15.54
C PHE A 85 6.86 30.88 15.88
N LYS A 86 7.84 31.42 16.62
CA LYS A 86 8.99 30.67 17.09
C LYS A 86 8.57 29.68 18.18
N GLU A 87 7.87 30.15 19.21
CA GLU A 87 7.39 29.31 20.33
C GLU A 87 6.43 28.21 19.84
N ILE A 88 5.53 28.55 18.91
CA ILE A 88 4.63 27.57 18.28
C ILE A 88 5.44 26.53 17.49
N GLY A 89 6.46 26.97 16.75
CA GLY A 89 7.35 26.07 16.02
C GLY A 89 8.07 25.10 16.96
N GLU A 90 8.65 25.61 18.04
CA GLU A 90 9.32 24.79 19.06
C GLU A 90 8.37 23.78 19.70
N LYS A 91 7.15 24.20 20.06
CA LYS A 91 6.13 23.32 20.65
C LYS A 91 5.63 22.23 19.70
N LEU A 92 5.55 22.52 18.40
CA LEU A 92 5.07 21.59 17.37
C LEU A 92 6.22 20.85 16.64
N GLY A 93 7.48 21.03 17.05
CA GLY A 93 8.64 20.44 16.39
C GLY A 93 8.82 20.89 14.93
N CYS A 94 8.44 22.13 14.62
CA CYS A 94 8.43 22.72 13.29
C CYS A 94 9.27 24.01 13.23
N THR A 95 9.68 24.43 12.03
CA THR A 95 10.39 25.70 11.86
C THR A 95 9.44 26.90 11.96
N LYS A 96 9.94 28.05 12.44
CA LYS A 96 9.15 29.30 12.50
C LYS A 96 8.61 29.69 11.11
N GLN A 97 9.38 29.44 10.06
CA GLN A 97 9.01 29.76 8.68
C GLN A 97 7.81 28.92 8.23
N TYR A 98 7.81 27.63 8.57
CA TYR A 98 6.70 26.74 8.27
C TYR A 98 5.42 27.21 8.98
N ILE A 99 5.50 27.53 10.27
CA ILE A 99 4.33 28.05 11.02
C ILE A 99 3.81 29.36 10.42
N HIS A 100 4.71 30.29 10.07
CA HIS A 100 4.32 31.55 9.43
C HIS A 100 3.62 31.32 8.08
N GLN A 101 4.16 30.44 7.24
CA GLN A 101 3.56 30.10 5.93
C GLN A 101 2.16 29.50 6.11
N VAL A 102 2.04 28.52 6.99
CA VAL A 102 0.76 27.87 7.32
C VAL A 102 -0.22 28.94 7.80
N TYR A 103 0.10 29.72 8.84
CA TYR A 103 -0.76 30.78 9.35
C TYR A 103 -1.19 31.79 8.28
N THR A 104 -0.29 32.17 7.37
CA THR A 104 -0.59 33.11 6.27
C THR A 104 -1.60 32.53 5.28
N ILE A 105 -1.46 31.26 4.90
CA ILE A 105 -2.41 30.55 4.03
C ILE A 105 -3.79 30.53 4.68
N LEU A 106 -3.82 30.17 5.95
CA LEU A 106 -5.03 30.02 6.73
C LEU A 106 -5.81 31.33 6.89
N LYS A 107 -5.10 32.45 7.06
CA LYS A 107 -5.72 33.78 7.13
C LYS A 107 -6.29 34.26 5.78
N LYS A 108 -5.87 33.67 4.65
CA LYS A 108 -6.40 34.01 3.32
C LYS A 108 -7.67 33.23 2.96
N GLU A 109 -7.91 32.10 3.61
CA GLU A 109 -9.08 31.24 3.39
C GLU A 109 -10.27 31.56 4.32
N ASN A 110 -10.07 32.48 5.29
CA ASN A 110 -11.09 33.10 6.14
C ASN A 110 -11.38 34.53 5.67
#